data_AF-A0A8J7TT06-F1
#
_entry.id   AF-A0A8J7TT06-F1
#
_cell.length_a   1.000
_cell.length_b   1.000
_cell.length_c   1.000
_cell.angle_alpha   90.00
_cell.angle_beta   90.00
_cell.angle_gamma   90.00
#
_symmetry.space_group_name_H-M   'P 1'
#
loop_
_entity.id
_entity.type
_entity.pdbx_description
1 polymer ?
#
loop_
_entity_poly.entity_id
_entity_poly.type
_entity_poly.pdbx_seq_one_letter_code
_entity_poly.pdbx_strand_id
1 'polypeptide(L)'
;MYANDWFILPYTVPSGSVLNIKGLTVTNTFGERFWIEPAAKGFDEDWQHWAMYSLSIKGQTNQPADLTLLMLPTVPKIQESAPLEEVSLIRDEVANMVWGIENTIMTPSGWTRAGNIAAEEYHQHLQILHDNSIINSSVPVQIEWKAPLRYELMTTVPENWIPFVPQHVPGDTRQTQLRRAAMPRLLKNDSDPKYERIKPRTSLLRQGLDTKKPFYIYEEEVPRSGIQVRQTFQRTRWNNGKVFIWMGASKSIKRGEGHSGLAFDQIVNTGLKDS
;
A
#
# COMPACT_ATOMS: atom_id res chain seq x y z
N MET A 1 -17.38 42.14 21.49
CA MET A 1 -17.06 41.44 20.22
C MET A 1 -15.55 41.53 20.07
N TYR A 2 -14.80 40.58 20.62
CA TYR A 2 -13.33 40.59 20.56
C TYR A 2 -12.94 39.93 19.23
N ALA A 3 -12.34 40.71 18.33
CA ALA A 3 -11.70 40.16 17.14
C ALA A 3 -10.39 39.50 17.60
N ASN A 4 -10.24 38.21 17.33
CA ASN A 4 -8.95 37.55 17.48
C ASN A 4 -8.10 37.99 16.29
N ASP A 5 -7.39 39.10 16.43
CA ASP A 5 -6.47 39.59 15.40
C ASP A 5 -5.16 38.79 15.45
N TRP A 6 -4.76 38.24 14.31
CA TRP A 6 -3.52 37.48 14.14
C TRP A 6 -2.46 38.39 13.52
N PHE A 7 -1.32 38.54 14.19
CA PHE A 7 -0.14 39.18 13.61
C PHE A 7 0.67 38.14 12.83
N ILE A 8 0.96 38.42 11.57
CA ILE A 8 1.81 37.57 10.72
C ILE A 8 3.14 38.27 10.49
N LEU A 9 4.24 37.63 10.92
CA LEU A 9 5.60 38.10 10.69
C LEU A 9 6.32 37.13 9.74
N PRO A 10 6.57 37.50 8.47
CA PRO A 10 7.35 36.65 7.58
C PRO A 10 8.82 36.62 8.03
N TYR A 11 9.39 35.41 8.13
CA TYR A 11 10.81 35.21 8.45
C TYR A 11 11.45 34.28 7.43
N THR A 12 12.48 34.78 6.75
CA THR A 12 13.21 34.02 5.72
C THR A 12 14.24 33.11 6.35
N VAL A 13 14.20 31.83 5.98
CA VAL A 13 15.04 30.77 6.55
C VAL A 13 15.68 29.93 5.43
N PRO A 14 16.90 29.38 5.66
CA PRO A 14 17.48 28.44 4.71
C PRO A 14 16.59 27.20 4.52
N SER A 15 16.51 26.70 3.30
CA SER A 15 15.81 25.44 3.00
C SER A 15 16.56 24.24 3.59
N GLY A 16 15.85 23.24 4.11
CA GLY A 16 16.45 22.07 4.76
C GLY A 16 17.03 22.36 6.14
N SER A 17 16.46 23.31 6.88
CA SER A 17 16.92 23.70 8.21
C SER A 17 15.93 23.31 9.31
N VAL A 18 16.46 23.20 10.53
CA VAL A 18 15.67 23.08 11.76
C VAL A 18 15.85 24.38 12.52
N LEU A 19 14.74 25.02 12.86
CA LEU A 19 14.73 26.31 13.54
C LEU A 19 14.15 26.18 14.94
N ASN A 20 14.73 26.91 15.90
CA ASN A 20 14.15 27.03 17.23
C ASN A 20 13.92 28.50 17.53
N ILE A 21 12.65 28.92 17.56
CA ILE A 21 12.25 30.29 17.88
C ILE A 21 12.13 30.40 19.40
N LYS A 22 13.08 31.09 20.03
CA LYS A 22 13.10 31.26 21.50
C LYS A 22 11.95 32.14 22.03
N GLY A 23 11.50 33.08 21.21
CA GLY A 23 10.47 34.07 21.55
C GLY A 23 10.53 35.30 20.65
N LEU A 24 9.63 36.24 20.89
CA LEU A 24 9.47 37.49 20.15
C LEU A 24 9.42 38.65 21.15
N THR A 25 10.17 39.72 20.90
CA THR A 25 10.03 40.96 21.66
C THR A 25 8.98 41.84 21.01
N VAL A 26 7.88 42.10 21.70
CA VAL A 26 6.79 42.99 21.23
C VAL A 26 6.89 44.31 21.98
N THR A 27 6.93 45.41 21.24
CA THR A 27 6.87 46.77 21.83
C THR A 27 5.45 47.30 21.66
N ASN A 28 4.81 47.71 22.76
CA ASN A 28 3.46 48.27 22.70
C ASN A 28 3.47 49.76 22.33
N THR A 29 2.28 50.36 22.17
CA THR A 29 2.11 51.78 21.82
C THR A 29 2.62 52.76 22.89
N PHE A 30 2.84 52.29 24.12
CA PHE A 30 3.40 53.07 25.23
C PHE A 30 4.93 52.93 25.35
N GLY A 31 5.56 52.15 24.46
CA GLY A 31 7.01 51.93 24.46
C GLY A 31 7.49 50.83 25.41
N GLU A 32 6.59 50.13 26.08
CA GLU A 32 6.92 48.99 26.93
C GLU A 32 7.26 47.77 26.06
N ARG A 33 8.25 46.99 26.50
CA ARG A 33 8.72 45.79 25.78
C ARG A 33 8.33 44.52 26.54
N PHE A 34 7.71 43.60 25.84
CA PHE A 34 7.33 42.29 26.35
C PHE A 34 8.10 41.20 25.61
N TRP A 35 8.65 40.24 26.35
CA TRP A 35 9.19 39.02 25.79
C TRP A 35 8.08 37.96 25.74
N ILE A 36 7.69 37.59 24.53
CA ILE A 36 6.63 36.60 24.28
C ILE A 36 7.30 35.28 23.94
N GLU A 37 7.03 34.26 24.76
CA GLU A 37 7.54 32.91 24.56
C GLU A 37 6.58 32.07 23.68
N PRO A 38 7.06 31.00 23.03
CA PRO A 38 6.19 30.06 22.32
C PRO A 38 5.02 29.56 23.18
N ALA A 39 3.81 29.60 22.63
CA ALA A 39 2.59 29.26 23.36
C ALA A 39 2.50 27.78 23.80
N ALA A 40 3.11 26.88 23.04
CA ALA A 40 3.10 25.44 23.33
C ALA A 40 4.28 24.97 24.20
N LYS A 41 4.79 25.81 25.10
CA LYS A 41 5.74 25.35 26.11
C LYS A 41 5.03 24.47 27.14
N GLY A 42 5.55 23.27 27.38
CA GLY A 42 5.03 22.31 28.37
C GLY A 42 5.15 20.87 27.88
N PHE A 43 4.36 19.97 28.45
CA PHE A 43 4.35 18.56 28.09
C PHE A 43 3.62 18.32 26.76
N ASP A 44 4.15 17.43 25.93
CA ASP A 44 3.59 17.14 24.59
C ASP A 44 2.17 16.56 24.64
N GLU A 45 1.80 15.88 25.73
CA GLU A 45 0.49 15.22 25.90
C GLU A 45 -0.57 16.08 26.63
N ASP A 46 -0.30 17.36 26.91
CA ASP A 46 -1.29 18.22 27.58
C ASP A 46 -2.44 18.60 26.63
N TRP A 47 -3.69 18.34 27.02
CA TRP A 47 -4.86 18.66 26.19
C TRP A 47 -5.08 20.17 25.98
N GLN A 48 -4.47 21.01 26.83
CA GLN A 48 -4.48 22.48 26.66
C GLN A 48 -3.37 22.96 25.71
N HIS A 49 -2.49 22.07 25.24
CA HIS A 49 -1.52 22.39 24.21
C HIS A 49 -2.19 22.50 22.85
N TRP A 50 -2.08 23.68 22.25
CA TRP A 50 -2.43 23.88 20.85
C TRP A 50 -1.28 24.57 20.12
N ALA A 51 -0.63 23.82 19.22
CA ALA A 51 0.34 24.33 18.27
C ALA A 51 0.15 23.68 16.90
N MET A 52 0.60 24.36 15.87
CA MET A 52 0.68 23.83 14.51
C MET A 52 2.15 23.63 14.13
N TYR A 53 2.41 22.61 13.31
CA TYR A 53 3.73 22.30 12.75
C TYR A 53 4.82 21.91 13.77
N SER A 54 4.45 21.55 15.00
CA SER A 54 5.37 20.93 15.95
C SER A 54 5.80 19.55 15.48
N LEU A 55 6.99 19.14 15.91
CA LEU A 55 7.51 17.80 15.63
C LEU A 55 7.03 16.83 16.69
N SER A 56 6.54 15.67 16.26
CA SER A 56 6.16 14.59 17.18
C SER A 56 7.40 14.00 17.84
N ILE A 57 7.35 13.81 19.16
CA ILE A 57 8.40 13.12 19.90
C ILE A 57 8.11 11.62 19.88
N LYS A 58 9.11 10.80 19.54
CA LYS A 58 8.95 9.35 19.51
C LYS A 58 8.97 8.78 20.93
N GLY A 59 7.85 8.23 21.39
CA GLY A 59 7.73 7.53 22.67
C GLY A 59 6.39 7.78 23.34
N GLN A 60 6.17 7.17 24.50
CA GLN A 60 5.02 7.44 25.40
C GLN A 60 5.47 8.07 26.71
N THR A 61 6.69 8.63 26.72
CA THR A 61 7.25 9.29 27.89
C THR A 61 6.84 10.74 27.86
N ASN A 62 6.32 11.24 28.97
CA ASN A 62 5.89 12.62 29.15
C ASN A 62 7.09 13.59 29.05
N GLN A 63 7.48 13.95 27.81
CA GLN A 63 8.60 14.81 27.49
C GLN A 63 8.12 16.22 27.12
N PRO A 64 8.96 17.26 27.29
CA PRO A 64 8.64 18.60 26.82
C PRO A 64 8.44 18.60 25.31
N ALA A 65 7.41 19.29 24.82
CA ALA A 65 7.09 19.40 23.40
C ALA A 65 8.29 19.94 22.58
N ASP A 66 8.51 19.37 21.39
CA ASP A 66 9.54 19.86 20.48
C ASP A 66 9.01 21.08 19.69
N LEU A 67 9.51 22.25 20.08
CA LEU A 67 9.15 23.54 19.50
C LEU A 67 10.00 23.89 18.27
N THR A 68 10.79 22.94 17.76
CA THR A 68 11.54 23.18 16.54
C THR A 68 10.64 23.14 15.31
N LEU A 69 10.89 24.06 14.39
CA LEU A 69 10.26 24.10 13.08
C LEU A 69 11.18 23.45 12.06
N LEU A 70 10.73 22.34 11.47
CA LEU A 70 11.43 21.67 10.38
C LEU A 70 11.03 22.28 9.03
N MET A 71 11.98 22.89 8.35
CA MET A 71 11.80 23.41 7.00
C MET A 71 12.38 22.42 6.00
N LEU A 72 11.52 21.56 5.45
CA LEU A 72 11.94 20.55 4.48
C LEU A 72 12.50 21.18 3.20
N PRO A 73 13.51 20.56 2.56
CA PRO A 73 13.99 20.97 1.25
C PRO A 73 13.00 20.52 0.16
N THR A 74 11.89 21.25 0.00
CA THR A 74 10.87 20.95 -0.99
C THR A 74 11.22 21.52 -2.36
N VAL A 75 10.94 20.78 -3.43
CA VAL A 75 11.12 21.25 -4.82
C VAL A 75 9.78 21.55 -5.48
N PRO A 76 9.65 22.70 -6.18
CA PRO A 76 8.38 23.09 -6.79
C PRO A 76 8.08 22.32 -8.08
N LYS A 77 9.11 21.79 -8.76
CA LYS A 77 8.95 21.08 -10.04
C LYS A 77 9.73 19.76 -10.02
N ILE A 78 9.01 18.68 -10.29
CA ILE A 78 9.53 17.32 -10.37
C ILE A 78 9.17 16.78 -11.75
N GLN A 79 10.11 16.10 -12.40
CA GLN A 79 9.85 15.23 -13.54
C GLN A 79 9.74 13.80 -13.02
N GLU A 80 8.70 13.09 -13.43
CA GLU A 80 8.48 11.69 -13.05
C GLU A 80 8.63 10.78 -14.27
N SER A 81 9.25 9.62 -14.07
CA SER A 81 9.29 8.55 -15.06
C SER A 81 7.93 7.84 -15.16
N ALA A 82 7.82 6.92 -16.12
CA ALA A 82 6.80 5.88 -16.04
C ALA A 82 6.96 5.06 -14.74
N PRO A 83 5.87 4.50 -14.18
CA PRO A 83 5.93 3.66 -12.98
C PRO A 83 6.82 2.44 -13.18
N LEU A 84 7.74 2.21 -12.25
CA LEU A 84 8.52 0.96 -12.17
C LEU A 84 7.65 -0.18 -11.63
N GLU A 85 6.86 0.15 -10.60
CA GLU A 85 5.86 -0.72 -10.00
C GLU A 85 4.58 0.09 -9.77
N GLU A 86 3.45 -0.55 -10.02
CA GLU A 86 2.13 0.03 -9.82
C GLU A 86 1.19 -1.02 -9.26
N VAL A 87 0.62 -0.73 -8.09
CA VAL A 87 -0.30 -1.60 -7.36
C VAL A 87 -1.61 -0.86 -7.12
N SER A 88 -2.73 -1.54 -7.36
CA SER A 88 -4.05 -1.08 -6.92
C SER A 88 -4.46 -1.88 -5.69
N LEU A 89 -5.00 -1.21 -4.67
CA LEU A 89 -5.69 -1.87 -3.56
C LEU A 89 -7.19 -1.58 -3.69
N ILE A 90 -7.99 -2.63 -3.87
CA ILE A 90 -9.44 -2.53 -4.04
C ILE A 90 -10.16 -3.36 -2.98
N ARG A 91 -11.31 -2.87 -2.50
CA ARG A 91 -12.16 -3.62 -1.56
C ARG A 91 -13.06 -4.59 -2.32
N ASP A 92 -13.15 -5.81 -1.80
CA ASP A 92 -14.12 -6.80 -2.19
C ASP A 92 -15.17 -6.92 -1.09
N GLU A 93 -16.29 -6.22 -1.26
CA GLU A 93 -17.36 -6.13 -0.25
C GLU A 93 -18.09 -7.48 -0.05
N VAL A 94 -18.09 -8.36 -1.07
CA VAL A 94 -18.72 -9.69 -0.96
C VAL A 94 -17.85 -10.62 -0.11
N ALA A 95 -16.53 -10.57 -0.32
CA ALA A 95 -15.57 -11.41 0.38
C ALA A 95 -15.01 -10.78 1.66
N ASN A 96 -15.44 -9.56 2.04
CA ASN A 96 -14.95 -8.78 3.18
C ASN A 96 -13.41 -8.74 3.26
N MET A 97 -12.75 -8.51 2.12
CA MET A 97 -11.28 -8.49 2.01
C MET A 97 -10.81 -7.39 1.05
N VAL A 98 -9.49 -7.21 0.94
CA VAL A 98 -8.87 -6.30 -0.02
C VAL A 98 -7.98 -7.07 -0.98
N TRP A 99 -8.02 -6.70 -2.25
CA TRP A 99 -7.10 -7.20 -3.27
C TRP A 99 -6.00 -6.19 -3.53
N GLY A 100 -4.74 -6.63 -3.40
CA GLY A 100 -3.57 -5.97 -3.96
C GLY A 100 -3.31 -6.48 -5.37
N ILE A 101 -3.64 -5.68 -6.37
CA ILE A 101 -3.49 -6.03 -7.79
C ILE A 101 -2.19 -5.41 -8.30
N GLU A 102 -1.26 -6.26 -8.73
CA GLU A 102 -0.04 -5.81 -9.39
C GLU A 102 -0.37 -5.46 -10.85
N ASN A 103 -0.43 -4.16 -11.16
CA ASN A 103 -0.70 -3.66 -12.51
C ASN A 103 0.59 -3.58 -13.33
N THR A 104 1.68 -3.15 -12.70
CA THR A 104 3.01 -3.06 -13.31
C THR A 104 4.02 -3.66 -12.34
N ILE A 105 4.85 -4.56 -12.86
CA ILE A 105 5.92 -5.21 -12.11
C ILE A 105 7.26 -4.91 -12.76
N MET A 106 8.31 -4.86 -11.96
CA MET A 106 9.68 -4.86 -12.45
C MET A 106 10.15 -6.30 -12.63
N THR A 107 10.63 -6.63 -13.83
CA THR A 107 11.16 -7.96 -14.13
C THR A 107 12.65 -8.05 -13.76
N PRO A 108 13.23 -9.26 -13.58
CA PRO A 108 14.65 -9.41 -13.29
C PRO A 108 15.59 -8.80 -14.34
N SER A 109 15.12 -8.57 -15.57
CA SER A 109 15.88 -7.89 -16.63
C SER A 109 15.90 -6.36 -16.47
N GLY A 110 15.23 -5.81 -15.46
CA GLY A 110 15.14 -4.36 -15.19
C GLY A 110 14.03 -3.64 -15.96
N TRP A 111 13.28 -4.36 -16.80
CA TRP A 111 12.18 -3.79 -17.56
C TRP A 111 10.84 -3.96 -16.86
N THR A 112 9.95 -2.99 -17.06
CA THR A 112 8.57 -3.05 -16.55
C THR A 112 7.70 -3.93 -17.44
N ARG A 113 6.81 -4.72 -16.84
CA ARG A 113 5.80 -5.51 -17.56
C ARG A 113 4.44 -5.36 -16.89
N ALA A 114 3.36 -5.47 -17.65
CA ALA A 114 2.02 -5.52 -17.10
C ALA A 114 1.87 -6.78 -16.22
N GLY A 115 1.36 -6.61 -15.00
CA GLY A 115 1.34 -7.68 -14.01
C GLY A 115 0.40 -8.82 -14.39
N ASN A 116 -0.75 -8.53 -15.01
CA ASN A 116 -1.67 -9.54 -15.54
C ASN A 116 -1.01 -10.41 -16.63
N ILE A 117 -0.33 -9.80 -17.60
CA ILE A 117 0.39 -10.51 -18.67
C ILE A 117 1.50 -11.36 -18.07
N ALA A 118 2.30 -10.79 -17.17
CA ALA A 118 3.42 -11.51 -16.56
C ALA A 118 2.96 -12.67 -15.65
N ALA A 119 1.79 -12.56 -15.02
CA ALA A 119 1.17 -13.63 -14.25
C ALA A 119 0.66 -14.74 -15.17
N GLU A 120 -0.06 -14.39 -16.23
CA GLU A 120 -0.61 -15.35 -17.19
C GLU A 120 0.49 -16.13 -17.91
N GLU A 121 1.53 -15.47 -18.41
CA GLU A 121 2.67 -16.11 -19.08
C GLU A 121 3.39 -17.09 -18.16
N TYR A 122 3.56 -16.73 -16.90
CA TYR A 122 4.20 -17.61 -15.92
C TYR A 122 3.33 -18.81 -15.60
N HIS A 123 2.02 -18.59 -15.43
CA HIS A 123 1.06 -19.66 -15.22
C HIS A 123 1.04 -20.64 -16.40
N GLN A 124 0.98 -20.14 -17.63
CA GLN A 124 1.04 -20.94 -18.84
C GLN A 124 2.36 -21.72 -18.96
N HIS A 125 3.49 -21.08 -18.64
CA HIS A 125 4.78 -21.77 -18.62
C HIS A 125 4.80 -22.95 -17.64
N LEU A 126 4.27 -22.75 -16.42
CA LEU A 126 4.15 -23.82 -15.44
C LEU A 126 3.18 -24.92 -15.90
N GLN A 127 2.07 -24.55 -16.54
CA GLN A 127 1.13 -25.52 -17.12
C GLN A 127 1.82 -26.38 -18.18
N ILE A 128 2.61 -25.79 -19.09
CA ILE A 128 3.36 -26.54 -20.12
C ILE A 128 4.35 -27.51 -19.49
N LEU A 129 5.08 -27.07 -18.45
CA LEU A 129 6.00 -27.96 -17.73
C LEU A 129 5.28 -29.12 -17.05
N HIS A 130 4.11 -28.85 -16.48
CA HIS A 130 3.27 -29.86 -15.83
C HIS A 130 2.69 -30.85 -16.86
N ASP A 131 2.11 -30.37 -17.95
CA ASP A 131 1.59 -31.21 -19.03
C ASP A 131 2.70 -32.10 -19.62
N ASN A 132 3.89 -31.56 -19.85
CA ASN A 132 5.05 -32.34 -20.32
C ASN A 132 5.52 -33.40 -19.32
N SER A 133 5.35 -33.16 -18.01
CA SER A 133 5.66 -34.15 -16.98
C SER A 133 4.65 -35.31 -16.97
N ILE A 134 3.38 -35.03 -17.32
CA ILE A 134 2.31 -36.01 -17.42
C ILE A 134 2.43 -36.82 -18.72
N ILE A 135 2.88 -36.26 -19.84
CA ILE A 135 3.07 -37.04 -21.08
C ILE A 135 4.05 -38.21 -20.86
N ASN A 136 5.00 -38.09 -19.93
CA ASN A 136 5.91 -39.16 -19.52
C ASN A 136 5.32 -40.14 -18.49
N SER A 137 4.12 -39.87 -17.97
CA SER A 137 3.44 -40.62 -16.91
C SER A 137 2.00 -40.92 -17.35
N SER A 138 1.76 -42.10 -17.94
CA SER A 138 0.43 -42.66 -18.32
C SER A 138 -0.72 -41.66 -18.51
N VAL A 139 -1.15 -41.46 -19.77
CA VAL A 139 -2.27 -40.60 -20.20
C VAL A 139 -3.38 -40.51 -19.14
N PRO A 140 -3.73 -39.30 -18.66
CA PRO A 140 -4.78 -39.15 -17.66
C PRO A 140 -6.08 -39.71 -18.24
N VAL A 141 -6.64 -40.72 -17.56
CA VAL A 141 -7.91 -41.32 -17.92
C VAL A 141 -8.94 -40.20 -17.97
N GLN A 142 -9.60 -40.01 -19.11
CA GLN A 142 -10.74 -39.09 -19.18
C GLN A 142 -11.79 -39.58 -18.19
N ILE A 143 -12.00 -38.81 -17.12
CA ILE A 143 -13.00 -39.13 -16.12
C ILE A 143 -14.35 -38.82 -16.74
N GLU A 144 -15.10 -39.87 -17.10
CA GLU A 144 -16.49 -39.74 -17.49
C GLU A 144 -17.32 -39.47 -16.24
N TRP A 145 -17.74 -38.21 -16.07
CA TRP A 145 -18.51 -37.78 -14.91
C TRP A 145 -19.91 -38.38 -14.98
N LYS A 146 -20.31 -39.17 -13.98
CA LYS A 146 -21.66 -39.76 -13.91
C LYS A 146 -22.75 -38.74 -13.51
N ALA A 147 -22.37 -37.59 -12.97
CA ALA A 147 -23.30 -36.58 -12.47
C ALA A 147 -23.31 -35.34 -13.39
N PRO A 148 -24.49 -34.73 -13.63
CA PRO A 148 -24.62 -33.50 -14.41
C PRO A 148 -24.11 -32.25 -13.65
N LEU A 149 -23.76 -32.40 -12.36
CA LEU A 149 -23.30 -31.33 -11.50
C LEU A 149 -21.96 -31.70 -10.87
N ARG A 150 -21.07 -30.72 -10.79
CA ARG A 150 -19.79 -30.76 -10.10
C ARG A 150 -19.78 -29.70 -9.00
N TYR A 151 -19.29 -30.08 -7.84
CA TYR A 151 -18.95 -29.12 -6.79
C TYR A 151 -17.59 -28.51 -7.07
N GLU A 152 -17.52 -27.19 -7.09
CA GLU A 152 -16.32 -26.40 -7.24
C GLU A 152 -16.06 -25.64 -5.95
N LEU A 153 -15.03 -26.06 -5.22
CA LEU A 153 -14.68 -25.51 -3.91
C LEU A 153 -14.37 -24.00 -3.98
N MET A 154 -13.67 -23.58 -5.03
CA MET A 154 -13.30 -22.17 -5.24
C MET A 154 -13.00 -21.89 -6.71
N THR A 155 -13.34 -20.69 -7.16
CA THR A 155 -12.86 -20.18 -8.45
C THR A 155 -11.42 -19.65 -8.34
N THR A 156 -10.73 -19.55 -9.47
CA THR A 156 -9.37 -18.97 -9.52
C THR A 156 -9.41 -17.49 -9.87
N VAL A 157 -8.42 -16.75 -9.38
CA VAL A 157 -8.18 -15.34 -9.71
C VAL A 157 -6.78 -15.25 -10.34
N PRO A 158 -6.53 -14.33 -11.29
CA PRO A 158 -5.19 -14.15 -11.86
C PRO A 158 -4.11 -13.99 -10.79
N GLU A 159 -2.92 -14.58 -11.00
CA GLU A 159 -1.88 -14.66 -9.96
C GLU A 159 -1.29 -13.30 -9.54
N ASN A 160 -1.58 -12.23 -10.29
CA ASN A 160 -1.20 -10.85 -9.91
C ASN A 160 -2.16 -10.22 -8.87
N TRP A 161 -3.20 -10.93 -8.45
CA TRP A 161 -4.13 -10.51 -7.39
C TRP A 161 -3.73 -11.16 -6.07
N ILE A 162 -3.34 -10.31 -5.11
CA ILE A 162 -2.79 -10.74 -3.84
C ILE A 162 -3.79 -10.39 -2.73
N PRO A 163 -4.34 -11.39 -2.02
CA PRO A 163 -5.39 -11.13 -1.04
C PRO A 163 -4.83 -10.52 0.25
N PHE A 164 -5.59 -9.61 0.84
CA PHE A 164 -5.40 -9.07 2.17
C PHE A 164 -6.66 -9.35 2.99
N VAL A 165 -6.55 -10.24 3.96
CA VAL A 165 -7.66 -10.71 4.78
C VAL A 165 -7.70 -9.96 6.12
N PRO A 166 -8.89 -9.64 6.64
CA PRO A 166 -9.01 -9.00 7.95
C PRO A 166 -8.50 -9.93 9.05
N GLN A 167 -7.69 -9.37 9.94
CA GLN A 167 -7.19 -10.02 11.15
C GLN A 167 -7.37 -9.05 12.33
N HIS A 168 -7.95 -9.55 13.41
CA HIS A 168 -8.10 -8.79 14.64
C HIS A 168 -6.77 -8.63 15.36
N VAL A 169 -6.50 -7.42 15.88
CA VAL A 169 -5.29 -7.16 16.67
C VAL A 169 -5.49 -7.69 18.10
N PRO A 170 -4.62 -8.59 18.61
CA PRO A 170 -4.76 -9.10 19.97
C PRO A 170 -4.73 -7.95 21.00
N GLY A 171 -5.75 -7.88 21.86
CA GLY A 171 -5.84 -6.88 22.93
C GLY A 171 -6.56 -5.58 22.58
N ASP A 172 -7.02 -5.41 21.33
CA ASP A 172 -7.83 -4.27 20.91
C ASP A 172 -9.16 -4.76 20.32
N THR A 173 -10.28 -4.35 20.89
CA THR A 173 -11.62 -4.81 20.47
C THR A 173 -12.14 -4.13 19.20
N ARG A 174 -11.51 -3.07 18.69
CA ARG A 174 -12.00 -2.29 17.54
C ARG A 174 -11.02 -2.23 16.37
N GLN A 175 -9.75 -2.52 16.58
CA GLN A 175 -8.77 -2.46 15.49
C GLN A 175 -8.72 -3.75 14.68
N THR A 176 -9.12 -3.62 13.41
CA THR A 176 -8.93 -4.64 12.38
C THR A 176 -7.76 -4.23 11.48
N GLN A 177 -6.84 -5.15 11.24
CA GLN A 177 -5.77 -4.97 10.26
C GLN A 177 -5.94 -5.94 9.10
N LEU A 178 -5.62 -5.49 7.91
CA LEU A 178 -5.60 -6.30 6.71
C LEU A 178 -4.23 -6.99 6.59
N ARG A 179 -4.21 -8.31 6.74
CA ARG A 179 -2.99 -9.12 6.59
C ARG A 179 -2.89 -9.69 5.19
N ARG A 180 -1.74 -9.52 4.55
CA ARG A 180 -1.43 -10.20 3.28
C ARG A 180 -1.52 -11.73 3.46
N ALA A 181 -2.39 -12.34 2.67
CA ALA A 181 -2.56 -13.78 2.50
C ALA A 181 -1.98 -14.23 1.14
N ALA A 182 -2.24 -15.47 0.75
CA ALA A 182 -1.81 -16.00 -0.54
C ALA A 182 -2.87 -16.96 -1.09
N MET A 183 -3.17 -16.84 -2.38
CA MET A 183 -3.97 -17.82 -3.10
C MET A 183 -3.12 -19.06 -3.42
N PRO A 184 -3.70 -20.26 -3.42
CA PRO A 184 -3.04 -21.43 -3.97
C PRO A 184 -2.98 -21.34 -5.49
N ARG A 185 -1.85 -21.73 -6.08
CA ARG A 185 -1.74 -21.96 -7.52
C ARG A 185 -2.44 -23.28 -7.86
N LEU A 186 -3.34 -23.24 -8.83
CA LEU A 186 -4.07 -24.40 -9.34
C LEU A 186 -3.73 -24.58 -10.82
N LEU A 187 -3.02 -25.65 -11.16
CA LEU A 187 -2.76 -26.05 -12.53
C LEU A 187 -3.85 -27.03 -12.99
N LYS A 188 -4.18 -27.01 -14.28
CA LYS A 188 -5.16 -27.95 -14.86
C LYS A 188 -4.55 -29.36 -14.90
N ASN A 189 -5.41 -30.36 -14.75
CA ASN A 189 -5.05 -31.79 -14.81
C ASN A 189 -4.04 -32.25 -13.76
N ASP A 190 -3.88 -31.49 -12.66
CA ASP A 190 -3.01 -31.89 -11.56
C ASP A 190 -3.71 -32.89 -10.65
N SER A 191 -3.24 -34.14 -10.66
CA SER A 191 -3.81 -35.24 -9.88
C SER A 191 -3.38 -35.21 -8.41
N ASP A 192 -2.27 -34.54 -8.09
CA ASP A 192 -1.78 -34.33 -6.72
C ASP A 192 -1.27 -32.88 -6.57
N PRO A 193 -2.19 -31.91 -6.41
CA PRO A 193 -1.84 -30.50 -6.35
C PRO A 193 -1.00 -30.19 -5.12
N LYS A 194 0.30 -29.98 -5.35
CA LYS A 194 1.18 -29.33 -4.38
C LYS A 194 0.80 -27.86 -4.34
N TYR A 195 -0.23 -27.50 -3.57
CA TYR A 195 -0.81 -26.16 -3.45
C TYR A 195 0.23 -25.07 -3.14
N GLU A 196 0.96 -24.62 -4.17
CA GLU A 196 2.01 -23.64 -4.05
C GLU A 196 1.38 -22.28 -3.81
N ARG A 197 1.85 -21.57 -2.79
CA ARG A 197 1.35 -20.24 -2.47
C ARG A 197 1.89 -19.22 -3.47
N ILE A 198 0.98 -18.51 -4.13
CA ILE A 198 1.32 -17.40 -5.02
C ILE A 198 1.98 -16.29 -4.18
N LYS A 199 3.11 -15.78 -4.67
CA LYS A 199 3.89 -14.73 -4.01
C LYS A 199 3.83 -13.45 -4.85
N PRO A 200 3.64 -12.27 -4.22
CA PRO A 200 3.73 -11.00 -4.92
C PRO A 200 5.11 -10.80 -5.56
N ARG A 201 5.15 -10.06 -6.67
CA ARG A 201 6.38 -9.75 -7.41
C ARG A 201 6.87 -8.33 -7.14
N THR A 202 5.96 -7.39 -6.87
CA THR A 202 6.29 -5.99 -6.57
C THR A 202 6.93 -5.83 -5.20
N SER A 203 7.95 -4.99 -5.10
CA SER A 203 8.53 -4.55 -3.82
C SER A 203 7.46 -3.97 -2.88
N LEU A 204 6.46 -3.28 -3.44
CA LEU A 204 5.32 -2.71 -2.72
C LEU A 204 4.51 -3.76 -1.95
N LEU A 205 4.18 -4.89 -2.58
CA LEU A 205 3.42 -5.96 -1.94
C LEU A 205 4.30 -7.01 -1.27
N ARG A 206 5.60 -7.07 -1.58
CA ARG A 206 6.56 -8.06 -1.05
C ARG A 206 7.07 -7.76 0.35
N GLN A 207 6.78 -6.60 0.93
CA GLN A 207 7.23 -6.21 2.27
C GLN A 207 7.12 -7.38 3.28
N GLY A 208 8.21 -7.63 4.02
CA GLY A 208 8.28 -8.70 5.02
C GLY A 208 8.39 -10.13 4.48
N LEU A 209 8.12 -10.40 3.20
CA LEU A 209 8.09 -11.77 2.66
C LEU A 209 9.44 -12.48 2.76
N ASP A 210 10.51 -11.79 2.36
CA ASP A 210 11.87 -12.37 2.33
C ASP A 210 12.41 -12.63 3.76
N THR A 211 11.88 -11.93 4.75
CA THR A 211 12.20 -12.12 6.18
C THR A 211 11.14 -12.94 6.93
N LYS A 212 10.18 -13.54 6.21
CA LYS A 212 9.05 -14.31 6.76
C LYS A 212 8.20 -13.55 7.78
N LYS A 213 8.15 -12.23 7.68
CA LYS A 213 7.29 -11.37 8.49
C LYS A 213 5.95 -11.13 7.80
N PRO A 214 4.84 -11.14 8.56
CA PRO A 214 3.54 -10.75 8.02
C PRO A 214 3.57 -9.29 7.56
N PHE A 215 2.79 -8.98 6.54
CA PHE A 215 2.57 -7.62 6.07
C PHE A 215 1.15 -7.22 6.40
N TYR A 216 1.01 -6.13 7.14
CA TYR A 216 -0.26 -5.57 7.58
C TYR A 216 -0.47 -4.20 6.95
N ILE A 217 -1.72 -3.93 6.60
CA ILE A 217 -2.21 -2.62 6.18
C ILE A 217 -3.38 -2.30 7.11
N TYR A 218 -3.47 -1.07 7.61
CA TYR A 218 -4.62 -0.66 8.39
C TYR A 218 -5.87 -0.66 7.51
N GLU A 219 -7.02 -1.06 8.06
CA GLU A 219 -8.23 -1.16 7.26
C GLU A 219 -8.62 0.20 6.65
N GLU A 220 -8.52 1.28 7.41
CA GLU A 220 -8.81 2.65 7.01
C GLU A 220 -7.92 3.19 5.88
N GLU A 221 -6.75 2.57 5.63
CA GLU A 221 -5.84 2.99 4.56
C GLU A 221 -6.40 2.72 3.17
N VAL A 222 -7.33 1.75 3.06
CA VAL A 222 -7.97 1.36 1.81
C VAL A 222 -9.44 1.79 1.86
N PRO A 223 -9.81 2.97 1.32
CA PRO A 223 -11.20 3.39 1.21
C PRO A 223 -11.97 2.56 0.18
N ARG A 224 -13.31 2.67 0.19
CA ARG A 224 -14.19 2.00 -0.80
C ARG A 224 -13.87 2.35 -2.25
N SER A 225 -13.40 3.56 -2.50
CA SER A 225 -12.98 3.99 -3.84
C SER A 225 -11.75 3.25 -4.36
N GLY A 226 -11.00 2.56 -3.48
CA GLY A 226 -9.69 1.98 -3.79
C GLY A 226 -8.57 3.01 -3.76
N ILE A 227 -7.33 2.51 -3.66
CA ILE A 227 -6.12 3.32 -3.76
C ILE A 227 -5.19 2.75 -4.79
N GLN A 228 -4.34 3.62 -5.32
CA GLN A 228 -3.26 3.26 -6.21
C GLN A 228 -1.95 3.72 -5.62
N VAL A 229 -0.98 2.82 -5.60
CA VAL A 229 0.39 3.06 -5.13
C VAL A 229 1.33 2.87 -6.31
N ARG A 230 2.18 3.86 -6.56
CA ARG A 230 3.15 3.86 -7.66
C ARG A 230 4.54 4.14 -7.15
N GLN A 231 5.53 3.49 -7.72
CA GLN A 231 6.93 3.85 -7.57
C GLN A 231 7.47 4.41 -8.87
N THR A 232 8.01 5.62 -8.83
CA THR A 232 8.59 6.31 -9.99
C THR A 232 9.98 6.82 -9.68
N PHE A 233 10.85 6.87 -10.69
CA PHE A 233 12.02 7.72 -10.62
C PHE A 233 11.59 9.16 -10.75
N GLN A 234 12.04 9.98 -9.82
CA GLN A 234 11.78 11.40 -9.76
C GLN A 234 13.07 12.14 -9.99
N ARG A 235 13.00 13.23 -10.77
CA ARG A 235 14.14 14.08 -11.10
C ARG A 235 13.78 15.53 -10.90
N THR A 236 14.69 16.28 -10.28
CA THR A 236 14.59 17.73 -10.17
C THR A 236 15.95 18.39 -10.36
N ARG A 237 15.93 19.69 -10.64
CA ARG A 237 17.12 20.55 -10.66
C ARG A 237 17.00 21.52 -9.48
N TRP A 238 17.97 21.49 -8.59
CA TRP A 238 18.01 22.32 -7.40
C TRP A 238 18.36 23.78 -7.74
N ASN A 239 18.22 24.68 -6.77
CA ASN A 239 18.46 26.12 -6.95
C ASN A 239 19.90 26.45 -7.41
N ASN A 240 20.86 25.59 -7.09
CA ASN A 240 22.26 25.69 -7.52
C ASN A 240 22.55 25.00 -8.87
N GLY A 241 21.51 24.55 -9.59
CA GLY A 241 21.63 23.86 -10.88
C GLY A 241 21.96 22.37 -10.79
N LYS A 242 22.27 21.82 -9.60
CA LYS A 242 22.56 20.39 -9.41
C LYS A 242 21.32 19.55 -9.68
N VAL A 243 21.50 18.43 -10.37
CA VAL A 243 20.42 17.47 -10.64
C VAL A 243 20.36 16.46 -9.50
N PHE A 244 19.16 16.22 -9.00
CA PHE A 244 18.87 15.16 -8.04
C PHE A 244 17.89 14.18 -8.66
N ILE A 245 18.17 12.89 -8.48
CA ILE A 245 17.32 11.78 -8.91
C ILE A 245 17.12 10.88 -7.71
N TRP A 246 15.88 10.49 -7.45
CA TRP A 246 15.52 9.57 -6.38
C TRP A 246 14.36 8.69 -6.81
N MET A 247 14.11 7.62 -6.07
CA MET A 247 12.91 6.81 -6.21
C MET A 247 11.88 7.30 -5.20
N GLY A 248 10.69 7.66 -5.67
CA GLY A 248 9.57 8.08 -4.84
C GLY A 248 8.43 7.08 -4.91
N ALA A 249 7.72 6.91 -3.79
CA ALA A 249 6.44 6.21 -3.77
C ALA A 249 5.31 7.23 -3.56
N SER A 250 4.27 7.16 -4.37
CA SER A 250 3.08 8.02 -4.24
C SER A 250 1.83 7.17 -4.09
N LYS A 251 0.90 7.65 -3.25
CA LYS A 251 -0.44 7.11 -3.05
C LYS A 251 -1.44 8.08 -3.64
N SER A 252 -2.35 7.60 -4.47
CA SER A 252 -3.48 8.37 -4.97
C SER A 252 -4.78 7.59 -4.79
N ILE A 253 -5.89 8.32 -4.65
CA ILE A 253 -7.21 7.71 -4.71
C ILE A 253 -7.53 7.52 -6.19
N LYS A 254 -7.85 6.28 -6.57
CA LYS A 254 -8.26 5.98 -7.92
C LYS A 254 -9.42 5.02 -7.85
N ARG A 255 -10.52 5.39 -8.53
CA ARG A 255 -11.73 4.59 -8.58
C ARG A 255 -11.42 3.22 -9.19
N GLY A 256 -11.38 2.22 -8.33
CA GLY A 256 -11.23 0.82 -8.69
C GLY A 256 -12.36 0.03 -8.04
N GLU A 257 -13.55 0.10 -8.60
CA GLU A 257 -14.57 -0.94 -8.35
C GLU A 257 -14.15 -2.13 -9.21
N GLY A 258 -13.83 -3.26 -8.58
CA GLY A 258 -13.42 -4.46 -9.26
C GLY A 258 -13.91 -5.68 -8.49
N HIS A 259 -14.67 -6.53 -9.16
CA HIS A 259 -15.03 -7.83 -8.62
C HIS A 259 -14.01 -8.85 -9.10
N SER A 260 -13.38 -9.55 -8.17
CA SER A 260 -12.39 -10.59 -8.46
C SER A 260 -12.96 -11.79 -9.20
N GLY A 261 -14.29 -11.97 -9.15
CA GLY A 261 -14.96 -13.21 -9.57
C GLY A 261 -14.67 -14.39 -8.64
N LEU A 262 -14.00 -14.14 -7.49
CA LEU A 262 -13.76 -15.16 -6.48
C LEU A 262 -15.09 -15.58 -5.85
N ALA A 263 -15.38 -16.86 -5.94
CA ALA A 263 -16.51 -17.48 -5.29
C ALA A 263 -16.06 -18.81 -4.70
N PHE A 264 -16.72 -19.17 -3.60
CA PHE A 264 -16.50 -20.43 -2.90
C PHE A 264 -17.76 -21.28 -3.00
N ASP A 265 -17.60 -22.59 -2.84
CA ASP A 265 -18.69 -23.55 -2.66
C ASP A 265 -19.77 -23.47 -3.76
N GLN A 266 -19.32 -23.48 -5.02
CA GLN A 266 -20.20 -23.41 -6.16
C GLN A 266 -20.61 -24.80 -6.66
N ILE A 267 -21.83 -24.91 -7.18
CA ILE A 267 -22.28 -26.07 -7.94
C ILE A 267 -22.33 -25.65 -9.42
N VAL A 268 -21.47 -26.27 -10.22
CA VAL A 268 -21.34 -26.00 -11.67
C VAL A 268 -21.82 -27.20 -12.47
N ASN A 269 -22.43 -26.96 -13.64
CA ASN A 269 -22.88 -28.03 -14.52
C ASN A 269 -21.68 -28.66 -15.25
N THR A 270 -21.63 -29.99 -15.34
CA THR A 270 -20.56 -30.74 -16.03
C THR A 270 -20.69 -30.73 -17.56
N GLY A 271 -21.73 -30.11 -18.10
CA GLY A 271 -21.97 -30.00 -19.55
C GLY A 271 -22.62 -31.24 -20.17
N LEU A 272 -23.06 -32.20 -19.35
CA LEU A 272 -23.97 -33.27 -19.79
C LEU A 272 -25.32 -32.60 -20.11
N LYS A 273 -25.61 -32.45 -21.41
CA LYS A 273 -26.99 -32.21 -21.84
C LYS A 273 -27.79 -33.45 -21.44
N ASP A 274 -28.88 -33.23 -20.71
CA ASP A 274 -29.88 -34.27 -20.49
C ASP A 274 -30.23 -34.87 -21.86
N SER A 275 -29.90 -36.15 -22.02
CA SER A 275 -30.16 -36.95 -23.21
C SER A 275 -31.66 -37.16 -23.42
#